data_AF-A0A8H7IY79-F1
#
_entry.id   AF-A0A8H7IY79-F1
#
_cell.length_a   1.000
_cell.length_b   1.000
_cell.length_c   1.000
_cell.angle_alpha   90.00
_cell.angle_beta   90.00
_cell.angle_gamma   90.00
#
_symmetry.space_group_name_H-M   'P 1'
#
loop_
_entity.id
_entity.type
_entity.pdbx_description
1 polymer ?
#
loop_
_entity_poly.entity_id
_entity_poly.type
_entity_poly.pdbx_seq_one_letter_code
_entity_poly.pdbx_strand_id
1 'polypeptide(L)'
;MQTQSTHSGIAKIAESSLSKPWKMTTSKRRSAATNIDATASSTNQSKTGLTSTLKAKLSSVSLTIQTKTGGTKYKTWSKHAHSSPFPDFNGPTEEQCGRTHKILEEMHGDTVRKNFAEMSNPEQHYPHVMDALVVAQLSQATAWSNAQRAMRSMANVYGLTFAYQKILDRGIEKLQDALRPGGMQNRKAKMLTKLLLDVKERHRKWDLDFMFKLSDKDAMKEVLQYHGIGLKSAFCLLSICLQRQSFAVDTHIYRITGLWGWRLKDASQEKSQSHLDARIPDELKFALHYLFIVHGQECPVC
;
A
#
# COMPACT_ATOMS: atom_id res chain seq x y z
N MET A 1 40.82 -15.95 -59.31
CA MET A 1 41.41 -15.99 -57.96
C MET A 1 40.53 -15.12 -57.07
N GLN A 2 40.07 -15.70 -55.96
CA GLN A 2 39.26 -15.08 -54.90
C GLN A 2 40.00 -13.86 -54.32
N THR A 3 39.32 -12.80 -53.87
CA THR A 3 38.83 -12.68 -52.49
C THR A 3 37.64 -11.74 -52.36
N GLN A 4 36.67 -12.15 -51.54
CA GLN A 4 35.54 -11.33 -51.05
C GLN A 4 35.98 -10.50 -49.85
N SER A 5 35.41 -9.30 -49.68
CA SER A 5 35.20 -8.69 -48.37
C SER A 5 34.03 -7.71 -48.46
N THR A 6 32.95 -8.06 -47.76
CA THR A 6 31.70 -7.33 -47.61
C THR A 6 31.79 -6.40 -46.40
N HIS A 7 31.50 -5.10 -46.58
CA HIS A 7 31.06 -4.23 -45.49
C HIS A 7 29.87 -3.39 -45.95
N SER A 8 28.66 -3.83 -45.60
CA SER A 8 27.42 -3.07 -45.72
C SER A 8 26.82 -2.83 -44.33
N GLY A 9 26.47 -1.58 -44.05
CA GLY A 9 25.31 -1.23 -43.21
C GLY A 9 25.42 -1.50 -41.71
N ILE A 10 26.00 -0.56 -40.97
CA ILE A 10 25.68 -0.36 -39.55
C ILE A 10 24.98 0.99 -39.41
N ALA A 11 23.68 1.01 -39.71
CA ALA A 11 22.73 2.00 -39.25
C ALA A 11 21.32 1.42 -39.42
N LYS A 12 20.52 1.43 -38.36
CA LYS A 12 19.11 1.00 -38.25
C LYS A 12 18.80 -0.46 -37.92
N ILE A 13 19.16 -0.90 -36.71
CA ILE A 13 18.46 -1.96 -35.92
C ILE A 13 18.78 -1.61 -34.45
N ALA A 14 17.89 -1.39 -33.48
CA ALA A 14 16.48 -1.64 -33.31
C ALA A 14 15.89 -0.58 -32.37
N GLU A 15 14.84 0.09 -32.81
CA GLU A 15 13.98 0.96 -31.99
C GLU A 15 12.63 0.27 -31.68
N SER A 16 12.57 -1.07 -31.83
CA SER A 16 11.31 -1.83 -31.88
C SER A 16 11.13 -2.88 -30.78
N SER A 17 11.86 -2.83 -29.67
CA SER A 17 11.69 -3.78 -28.55
C SER A 17 11.38 -3.15 -27.19
N LEU A 18 10.97 -1.88 -27.16
CA LEU A 18 10.36 -1.30 -25.96
C LEU A 18 8.94 -1.86 -25.85
N SER A 19 8.80 -2.94 -25.06
CA SER A 19 7.52 -3.35 -24.48
C SER A 19 6.83 -2.11 -23.91
N LYS A 20 5.51 -1.98 -24.13
CA LYS A 20 4.73 -0.80 -23.74
C LYS A 20 5.09 -0.41 -22.29
N PRO A 21 5.46 0.86 -22.02
CA PRO A 21 5.80 1.30 -20.67
C PRO A 21 4.66 0.95 -19.72
N TRP A 22 4.98 0.58 -18.46
CA TRP A 22 3.98 0.38 -17.40
C TRP A 22 3.24 1.70 -17.17
N LYS A 23 2.22 1.96 -17.98
CA LYS A 23 1.35 3.12 -17.85
C LYS A 23 0.22 2.72 -16.93
N MET A 24 0.05 3.50 -15.87
CA MET A 24 -1.15 3.42 -15.04
C MET A 24 -2.36 3.77 -15.91
N THR A 25 -3.24 2.80 -16.13
CA THR A 25 -4.50 3.00 -16.87
C THR A 25 -5.49 3.74 -15.98
N THR A 26 -5.82 4.98 -16.34
CA THR A 26 -6.86 5.75 -15.66
C THR A 26 -8.23 5.16 -15.98
N SER A 27 -8.84 4.43 -15.04
CA SER A 27 -10.23 3.95 -15.18
C SER A 27 -11.22 5.06 -14.79
N LYS A 28 -12.28 5.24 -15.59
CA LYS A 28 -13.39 6.18 -15.28
C LYS A 28 -14.12 5.70 -14.03
N ARG A 29 -14.09 6.51 -12.96
CA ARG A 29 -14.85 6.28 -11.72
C ARG A 29 -16.35 6.32 -11.99
N ARG A 30 -17.08 5.29 -11.56
CA ARG A 30 -18.53 5.37 -11.37
C ARG A 30 -18.82 6.05 -10.04
N SER A 31 -19.44 7.21 -10.08
CA SER A 31 -20.06 7.84 -8.92
C SER A 31 -21.31 7.04 -8.54
N ALA A 32 -21.25 6.21 -7.50
CA ALA A 32 -22.44 5.63 -6.89
C ALA A 32 -22.99 6.61 -5.85
N ALA A 33 -23.84 7.54 -6.31
CA ALA A 33 -24.75 8.25 -5.43
C ALA A 33 -25.96 7.32 -5.19
N THR A 34 -26.02 6.68 -4.02
CA THR A 34 -27.29 6.10 -3.55
C THR A 34 -28.04 7.16 -2.79
N ASN A 35 -29.01 7.78 -3.47
CA ASN A 35 -30.13 8.47 -2.85
C ASN A 35 -30.90 7.47 -1.99
N ILE A 36 -31.14 7.81 -0.73
CA ILE A 36 -32.20 7.21 0.06
C ILE A 36 -33.04 8.37 0.55
N ASP A 37 -34.22 8.48 -0.05
CA ASP A 37 -35.24 9.47 0.27
C ASP A 37 -35.69 9.33 1.72
N ALA A 38 -35.87 10.49 2.34
CA ALA A 38 -36.51 10.66 3.63
C ALA A 38 -38.03 10.54 3.45
N THR A 39 -38.63 9.57 4.13
CA THR A 39 -40.05 9.65 4.51
C THR A 39 -40.18 9.35 5.99
N ALA A 40 -40.48 10.40 6.74
CA ALA A 40 -40.90 10.33 8.13
C ALA A 40 -42.31 9.73 8.21
N SER A 41 -42.51 8.78 9.10
CA SER A 41 -43.81 8.55 9.73
C SER A 41 -43.62 7.95 11.11
N SER A 42 -44.21 8.63 12.08
CA SER A 42 -44.21 8.32 13.49
C SER A 42 -45.01 7.05 13.79
N THR A 43 -44.47 6.15 14.62
CA THR A 43 -45.30 5.47 15.62
C THR A 43 -44.44 4.96 16.78
N ASN A 44 -45.08 4.92 17.93
CA ASN A 44 -44.53 4.96 19.27
C ASN A 44 -44.37 3.54 19.84
N GLN A 45 -43.39 3.40 20.75
CA GLN A 45 -43.25 2.38 21.80
C GLN A 45 -43.02 0.90 21.42
N SER A 46 -41.89 0.36 21.85
CA SER A 46 -41.87 -0.49 23.06
C SER A 46 -40.43 -0.72 23.55
N LYS A 47 -40.25 -0.61 24.87
CA LYS A 47 -39.00 -0.82 25.60
C LYS A 47 -38.82 -2.30 25.89
N THR A 48 -37.65 -2.88 25.59
CA THR A 48 -37.07 -3.96 26.39
C THR A 48 -35.55 -3.86 26.39
N GLY A 49 -34.97 -4.06 27.57
CA GLY A 49 -33.71 -3.49 28.01
C GLY A 49 -32.44 -4.09 27.41
N LEU A 50 -31.51 -3.19 27.06
CA LEU A 50 -30.09 -3.50 27.00
C LEU A 50 -29.48 -3.18 28.37
N THR A 51 -28.92 -4.21 29.01
CA THR A 51 -28.36 -4.16 30.36
C THR A 51 -27.21 -3.15 30.49
N SER A 52 -27.18 -2.44 31.61
CA SER A 52 -26.21 -1.38 31.97
C SER A 52 -24.75 -1.83 31.92
N THR A 53 -24.51 -3.14 31.90
CA THR A 53 -23.19 -3.79 31.90
C THR A 53 -22.45 -3.66 30.56
N LEU A 54 -23.16 -3.53 29.42
CA LEU A 54 -22.55 -3.32 28.10
C LEU A 54 -22.11 -1.87 27.89
N LYS A 55 -22.92 -0.92 28.38
CA LYS A 55 -22.60 0.52 28.34
C LYS A 55 -21.38 0.84 29.21
N ALA A 56 -21.22 0.16 30.35
CA ALA A 56 -20.07 0.28 31.24
C ALA A 56 -18.77 -0.35 30.69
N LYS A 57 -18.86 -1.42 29.89
CA LYS A 57 -17.69 -2.02 29.21
C LYS A 57 -17.24 -1.25 27.97
N LEU A 58 -18.13 -0.46 27.36
CA LEU A 58 -17.79 0.46 26.26
C LEU A 58 -17.30 1.82 26.78
N SER A 59 -17.77 2.30 27.94
CA SER A 59 -17.30 3.55 28.54
C SER A 59 -15.91 3.45 29.15
N SER A 60 -15.42 2.26 29.50
CA SER A 60 -14.05 2.05 29.99
C SER A 60 -13.01 1.86 28.88
N VAL A 61 -13.42 1.84 27.61
CA VAL A 61 -12.55 1.71 26.43
C VAL A 61 -12.46 3.03 25.63
N SER A 62 -12.90 4.13 26.20
CA SER A 62 -12.54 5.47 25.72
C SER A 62 -12.07 6.30 26.89
N LEU A 63 -10.76 6.53 26.93
CA LEU A 63 -10.13 7.83 27.13
C LEU A 63 -8.61 7.61 27.08
N THR A 64 -7.96 8.21 26.09
CA THR A 64 -6.51 8.17 25.73
C THR A 64 -6.09 7.18 24.63
N ILE A 65 -6.75 7.21 23.46
CA ILE A 65 -6.03 6.96 22.19
C ILE A 65 -5.54 8.33 21.70
N GLN A 66 -4.54 8.89 22.39
CA GLN A 66 -3.85 10.06 21.87
C GLN A 66 -3.02 9.63 20.66
N THR A 67 -3.33 10.27 19.54
CA THR A 67 -2.67 10.33 18.22
C THR A 67 -1.17 10.73 18.26
N LYS A 68 -0.50 10.64 19.42
CA LYS A 68 0.90 11.04 19.63
C LYS A 68 1.89 10.37 18.67
N THR A 69 1.63 9.11 18.29
CA THR A 69 2.56 8.35 17.43
C THR A 69 2.52 8.80 15.96
N GLY A 70 1.34 9.15 15.44
CA GLY A 70 1.18 9.62 14.05
C GLY A 70 1.88 10.96 13.82
N GLY A 71 1.74 11.89 14.77
CA GLY A 71 2.45 13.18 14.75
C GLY A 71 3.98 13.02 14.75
N THR A 72 4.53 12.11 15.54
CA THR A 72 5.98 11.84 15.55
C THR A 72 6.46 11.23 14.24
N LYS A 73 5.75 10.22 13.71
CA LYS A 73 6.09 9.61 12.40
C LYS A 73 6.12 10.65 11.28
N TYR A 74 5.08 11.48 11.21
CA TYR A 74 5.00 12.55 10.21
C TYR A 74 6.12 13.57 10.36
N LYS A 75 6.40 14.03 11.59
CA LYS A 75 7.50 14.97 11.86
C LYS A 75 8.87 14.41 11.46
N THR A 76 9.09 13.11 11.63
CA THR A 76 10.34 12.47 11.21
C THR A 76 10.45 12.43 9.70
N TRP A 77 9.39 11.99 9.01
CA TRP A 77 9.37 11.92 7.54
C TRP A 77 9.45 13.31 6.88
N SER A 78 8.71 14.30 7.40
CA SER A 78 8.57 15.60 6.75
C SER A 78 9.86 16.42 6.67
N LYS A 79 10.87 16.09 7.48
CA LYS A 79 12.23 16.67 7.40
C LYS A 79 12.93 16.34 6.06
N HIS A 80 12.57 15.21 5.47
CA HIS A 80 13.20 14.64 4.27
C HIS A 80 12.12 14.18 3.28
N ALA A 81 11.04 14.96 3.15
CA ALA A 81 9.91 14.60 2.28
C ALA A 81 10.27 14.63 0.79
N HIS A 82 11.22 15.49 0.40
CA HIS A 82 11.65 15.69 -0.99
C HIS A 82 13.18 15.75 -1.12
N SER A 83 13.90 15.25 -0.13
CA SER A 83 15.36 15.28 -0.11
C SER A 83 15.95 14.07 0.59
N SER A 84 17.16 13.69 0.20
CA SER A 84 17.91 12.66 0.87
C SER A 84 18.27 13.10 2.30
N PRO A 85 18.14 12.23 3.33
CA PRO A 85 18.73 12.46 4.64
C PRO A 85 20.26 12.34 4.65
N PHE A 86 20.87 11.95 3.52
CA PHE A 86 22.31 11.77 3.33
C PHE A 86 22.79 12.75 2.24
N PRO A 87 23.21 13.97 2.60
CA PRO A 87 23.61 14.98 1.62
C PRO A 87 24.88 14.60 0.86
N ASP A 88 25.80 13.89 1.51
CA ASP A 88 27.10 13.50 0.92
C ASP A 88 27.05 12.14 0.21
N PHE A 89 25.89 11.49 0.19
CA PHE A 89 25.71 10.18 -0.44
C PHE A 89 24.88 10.30 -1.72
N ASN A 90 25.56 10.16 -2.86
CA ASN A 90 24.99 10.38 -4.18
C ASN A 90 24.39 9.11 -4.83
N GLY A 91 24.43 7.96 -4.18
CA GLY A 91 23.79 6.74 -4.68
C GLY A 91 22.29 6.69 -4.42
N PRO A 92 21.52 5.82 -5.11
CA PRO A 92 21.82 5.40 -6.47
C PRO A 92 21.79 6.58 -7.45
N THR A 93 22.59 6.52 -8.51
CA THR A 93 22.48 7.46 -9.63
C THR A 93 21.30 7.09 -10.53
N GLU A 94 20.85 8.03 -11.36
CA GLU A 94 19.82 7.79 -12.37
C GLU A 94 20.26 6.68 -13.36
N GLU A 95 21.52 6.68 -13.78
CA GLU A 95 22.10 5.62 -14.63
C GLU A 95 22.04 4.24 -13.94
N GLN A 96 22.40 4.17 -12.66
CA GLN A 96 22.28 2.92 -11.88
C GLN A 96 20.83 2.45 -11.81
N CYS A 97 19.88 3.37 -11.58
CA CYS A 97 18.45 3.05 -11.56
C CYS A 97 17.98 2.51 -12.91
N GLY A 98 18.35 3.15 -14.02
CA GLY A 98 17.98 2.74 -15.37
C GLY A 98 18.57 1.38 -15.76
N ARG A 99 19.85 1.15 -15.43
CA ARG A 99 20.51 -0.15 -15.67
C ARG A 99 19.87 -1.26 -14.86
N THR A 100 19.62 -1.03 -13.56
CA THR A 100 18.93 -1.99 -12.69
C THR A 100 17.53 -2.30 -13.19
N HIS A 101 16.76 -1.27 -13.59
CA HIS A 101 15.43 -1.47 -14.15
C HIS A 101 15.49 -2.40 -15.36
N LYS A 102 16.40 -2.17 -16.32
CA LYS A 102 16.56 -3.02 -17.50
C LYS A 102 16.85 -4.48 -17.13
N ILE A 103 17.83 -4.72 -16.24
CA ILE A 103 18.22 -6.08 -15.84
C ILE A 103 17.06 -6.79 -15.13
N LEU A 104 16.42 -6.12 -14.17
CA LEU A 104 15.33 -6.74 -13.42
C LEU A 104 14.10 -6.94 -14.30
N GLU A 105 13.81 -6.05 -15.24
CA GLU A 105 12.72 -6.21 -16.20
C GLU A 105 12.95 -7.42 -17.12
N GLU A 106 14.18 -7.66 -17.57
CA GLU A 106 14.55 -8.86 -18.34
C GLU A 106 14.39 -10.15 -17.53
N MET A 107 14.68 -10.12 -16.22
CA MET A 107 14.59 -11.29 -15.36
C MET A 107 13.16 -11.56 -14.84
N HIS A 108 12.45 -10.51 -14.44
CA HIS A 108 11.24 -10.60 -13.60
C HIS A 108 10.01 -9.95 -14.23
N GLY A 109 10.16 -9.25 -15.35
CA GLY A 109 9.08 -8.46 -15.96
C GLY A 109 7.84 -9.31 -16.28
N ASP A 110 8.01 -10.55 -16.73
CA ASP A 110 6.90 -11.46 -17.00
C ASP A 110 6.20 -11.93 -15.73
N THR A 111 6.96 -12.26 -14.68
CA THR A 111 6.42 -12.61 -13.36
C THR A 111 5.63 -11.44 -12.80
N VAL A 112 6.16 -10.22 -12.87
CA VAL A 112 5.44 -9.04 -12.40
C VAL A 112 4.18 -8.77 -13.23
N ARG A 113 4.25 -8.79 -14.57
CA ARG A 113 3.08 -8.64 -15.44
C ARG A 113 2.00 -9.68 -15.14
N LYS A 114 2.39 -10.93 -14.89
CA LYS A 114 1.47 -11.99 -14.51
C LYS A 114 0.82 -11.69 -13.15
N ASN A 115 1.61 -11.32 -12.15
CA ASN A 115 1.10 -10.93 -10.83
C ASN A 115 0.10 -9.79 -10.95
N PHE A 116 0.36 -8.81 -11.81
CA PHE A 116 -0.61 -7.77 -12.11
C PHE A 116 -1.83 -8.33 -12.81
N ALA A 117 -1.70 -9.14 -13.85
CA ALA A 117 -2.82 -9.66 -14.63
C ALA A 117 -3.78 -10.59 -13.85
N GLU A 118 -3.36 -11.14 -12.71
CA GLU A 118 -4.23 -11.94 -11.87
C GLU A 118 -5.40 -11.11 -11.31
N MET A 119 -6.61 -11.44 -11.72
CA MET A 119 -7.86 -10.78 -11.28
C MET A 119 -8.12 -10.87 -9.76
N SER A 120 -7.38 -11.74 -9.07
CA SER A 120 -7.36 -11.89 -7.61
C SER A 120 -6.28 -11.04 -6.92
N ASN A 121 -5.50 -10.25 -7.69
CA ASN A 121 -4.52 -9.31 -7.17
C ASN A 121 -5.14 -7.90 -7.09
N PRO A 122 -5.69 -7.51 -5.93
CA PRO A 122 -6.25 -6.19 -5.76
C PRO A 122 -5.25 -5.02 -5.85
N GLU A 123 -3.95 -5.26 -6.07
CA GLU A 123 -2.98 -4.19 -6.39
C GLU A 123 -3.20 -3.52 -7.76
N GLN A 124 -4.09 -4.04 -8.62
CA GLN A 124 -4.33 -3.46 -9.94
C GLN A 124 -4.91 -2.04 -9.90
N HIS A 125 -5.72 -1.70 -8.90
CA HIS A 125 -6.21 -0.35 -8.62
C HIS A 125 -7.08 -0.49 -7.37
N TYR A 126 -6.71 0.09 -6.24
CA TYR A 126 -7.69 0.32 -5.19
C TYR A 126 -8.38 1.64 -5.51
N PRO A 127 -9.60 1.63 -6.11
CA PRO A 127 -10.27 2.87 -6.45
C PRO A 127 -10.64 3.70 -5.22
N HIS A 128 -10.69 3.04 -4.04
CA HIS A 128 -11.07 3.61 -2.77
C HIS A 128 -9.94 3.53 -1.75
N VAL A 129 -9.67 4.67 -1.11
CA VAL A 129 -8.58 4.81 -0.12
C VAL A 129 -8.80 3.91 1.10
N MET A 130 -10.06 3.73 1.50
CA MET A 130 -10.41 2.90 2.64
C MET A 130 -10.02 1.42 2.40
N ASP A 131 -10.36 0.90 1.23
CA ASP A 131 -10.06 -0.48 0.83
C ASP A 131 -8.54 -0.70 0.75
N ALA A 132 -7.82 0.27 0.17
CA ALA A 132 -6.37 0.25 0.09
C ALA A 132 -5.70 0.17 1.47
N LEU A 133 -6.21 0.93 2.47
CA LEU A 133 -5.69 0.88 3.83
C LEU A 133 -5.93 -0.46 4.51
N VAL A 134 -7.11 -1.05 4.31
CA VAL A 134 -7.41 -2.38 4.84
C VAL A 134 -6.47 -3.42 4.24
N VAL A 135 -6.26 -3.41 2.93
CA VAL A 135 -5.34 -4.37 2.31
C VAL A 135 -3.90 -4.12 2.73
N ALA A 136 -3.45 -2.87 2.75
CA ALA A 136 -2.11 -2.53 3.23
C ALA A 136 -1.84 -3.07 4.63
N GLN A 137 -2.87 -3.14 5.49
CA GLN A 137 -2.77 -3.67 6.84
C GLN A 137 -2.82 -5.21 6.90
N LEU A 138 -3.66 -5.85 6.07
CA LEU A 138 -3.75 -7.31 5.98
C LEU A 138 -2.48 -7.95 5.39
N SER A 139 -1.75 -7.21 4.56
CA SER A 139 -0.51 -7.62 3.92
C SER A 139 0.74 -7.39 4.76
N GLN A 140 0.63 -6.78 5.95
CA GLN A 140 1.79 -6.59 6.82
C GLN A 140 2.28 -7.92 7.39
N ALA A 141 3.62 -8.07 7.42
CA ALA A 141 4.33 -9.20 8.02
C ALA A 141 3.88 -10.58 7.52
N THR A 142 3.35 -10.67 6.29
CA THR A 142 2.83 -11.91 5.72
C THR A 142 3.10 -11.98 4.22
N ALA A 143 3.09 -13.19 3.66
CA ALA A 143 3.11 -13.37 2.21
C ALA A 143 1.78 -12.90 1.59
N TRP A 144 1.84 -12.43 0.33
CA TRP A 144 0.67 -11.96 -0.39
C TRP A 144 -0.45 -13.02 -0.47
N SER A 145 -0.08 -14.29 -0.70
CA SER A 145 -1.01 -15.42 -0.72
C SER A 145 -1.83 -15.56 0.58
N ASN A 146 -1.23 -15.26 1.73
CA ASN A 146 -1.92 -15.27 3.01
C ASN A 146 -2.88 -14.09 3.17
N ALA A 147 -2.52 -12.90 2.69
CA ALA A 147 -3.42 -11.76 2.64
C ALA A 147 -4.66 -12.06 1.76
N GLN A 148 -4.44 -12.66 0.58
CA GLN A 148 -5.53 -13.10 -0.30
C GLN A 148 -6.43 -14.15 0.34
N ARG A 149 -5.87 -15.12 1.09
CA ARG A 149 -6.68 -16.11 1.84
C ARG A 149 -7.54 -15.44 2.90
N ALA A 150 -6.99 -14.47 3.64
CA ALA A 150 -7.75 -13.69 4.61
C ALA A 150 -8.88 -12.87 3.94
N MET A 151 -8.59 -12.16 2.85
CA MET A 151 -9.58 -11.36 2.13
C MET A 151 -10.73 -12.19 1.55
N ARG A 152 -10.43 -13.38 1.00
CA ARG A 152 -11.43 -14.35 0.53
C ARG A 152 -12.30 -14.89 1.67
N SER A 153 -11.67 -15.23 2.79
CA SER A 153 -12.39 -15.68 3.99
C SER A 153 -13.31 -14.58 4.54
N MET A 154 -12.85 -13.32 4.56
CA MET A 154 -13.70 -12.18 4.92
C MET A 154 -14.90 -12.02 3.98
N ALA A 155 -14.71 -12.16 2.66
CA ALA A 155 -15.81 -12.14 1.71
C ALA A 155 -16.84 -13.24 2.02
N ASN A 156 -16.39 -14.47 2.30
CA ASN A 156 -17.28 -15.57 2.64
C ASN A 156 -18.04 -15.34 3.95
N VAL A 157 -17.39 -14.77 4.97
CA VAL A 157 -17.99 -14.57 6.31
C VAL A 157 -18.94 -13.37 6.36
N TYR A 158 -18.61 -12.30 5.64
CA TYR A 158 -19.34 -11.02 5.71
C TYR A 158 -20.17 -10.68 4.45
N GLY A 159 -20.03 -11.47 3.39
CA GLY A 159 -20.66 -11.30 2.08
C GLY A 159 -19.83 -10.44 1.11
N LEU A 160 -18.94 -9.58 1.61
CA LEU A 160 -18.00 -8.76 0.85
C LEU A 160 -16.69 -8.63 1.64
N THR A 161 -15.55 -8.53 0.95
CA THR A 161 -14.24 -8.31 1.61
C THR A 161 -14.23 -7.02 2.43
N PHE A 162 -14.82 -5.95 1.90
CA PHE A 162 -14.82 -4.61 2.48
C PHE A 162 -16.15 -4.27 3.19
N ALA A 163 -16.75 -5.24 3.89
CA ALA A 163 -18.01 -5.06 4.62
C ALA A 163 -17.81 -4.39 6.00
N TYR A 164 -17.24 -3.18 6.04
CA TYR A 164 -16.74 -2.53 7.27
C TYR A 164 -17.72 -2.50 8.44
N GLN A 165 -18.96 -2.09 8.20
CA GLN A 165 -19.97 -2.01 9.26
C GLN A 165 -20.28 -3.41 9.82
N LYS A 166 -20.47 -4.42 8.96
CA LYS A 166 -20.67 -5.82 9.39
C LYS A 166 -19.48 -6.40 10.14
N ILE A 167 -18.26 -6.02 9.75
CA ILE A 167 -17.03 -6.44 10.44
C ILE A 167 -17.04 -5.93 11.89
N LEU A 168 -17.40 -4.66 12.10
CA LEU A 168 -17.52 -4.09 13.45
C LEU A 168 -18.68 -4.70 14.25
N ASP A 169 -19.85 -4.84 13.64
CA ASP A 169 -21.07 -5.30 14.33
C ASP A 169 -20.94 -6.74 14.85
N ARG A 170 -20.19 -7.59 14.14
CA ARG A 170 -19.96 -8.99 14.54
C ARG A 170 -18.83 -9.16 15.55
N GLY A 171 -18.15 -8.09 15.93
CA GLY A 171 -17.11 -8.10 16.96
C GLY A 171 -15.77 -8.71 16.53
N ILE A 172 -14.78 -8.51 17.40
CA ILE A 172 -13.38 -8.87 17.13
C ILE A 172 -13.14 -10.38 17.03
N GLU A 173 -13.84 -11.20 17.81
CA GLU A 173 -13.68 -12.67 17.80
C GLU A 173 -14.05 -13.26 16.45
N LYS A 174 -15.19 -12.83 15.88
CA LYS A 174 -15.60 -13.27 14.54
C LYS A 174 -14.61 -12.84 13.47
N LEU A 175 -14.01 -11.66 13.62
CA LEU A 175 -12.97 -11.19 12.71
C LEU A 175 -11.68 -12.01 12.85
N GLN A 176 -11.29 -12.41 14.06
CA GLN A 176 -10.15 -13.32 14.26
C GLN A 176 -10.38 -14.67 13.57
N ASP A 177 -11.58 -15.24 13.70
CA ASP A 177 -11.94 -16.47 12.98
C ASP A 177 -11.84 -16.28 11.46
N ALA A 178 -12.41 -15.19 10.94
CA ALA A 178 -12.39 -14.88 9.52
C ALA A 178 -10.95 -14.69 8.99
N LEU A 179 -10.04 -14.15 9.79
CA LEU A 179 -8.66 -13.89 9.40
C LEU A 179 -7.72 -15.10 9.62
N ARG A 180 -8.14 -16.13 10.35
CA ARG A 180 -7.34 -17.32 10.68
C ARG A 180 -6.65 -17.96 9.47
N PRO A 181 -7.28 -18.11 8.28
CA PRO A 181 -6.62 -18.71 7.12
C PRO A 181 -5.39 -17.95 6.59
N GLY A 182 -5.24 -16.66 6.90
CA GLY A 182 -4.11 -15.83 6.51
C GLY A 182 -3.06 -15.62 7.60
N GLY A 183 -3.20 -16.27 8.76
CA GLY A 183 -2.27 -16.19 9.88
C GLY A 183 -2.24 -14.83 10.60
N MET A 184 -1.65 -14.83 11.80
CA MET A 184 -1.56 -13.65 12.70
C MET A 184 -2.91 -12.98 12.98
N GLN A 185 -3.99 -13.76 12.99
CA GLN A 185 -5.36 -13.28 13.07
C GLN A 185 -5.62 -12.39 14.29
N ASN A 186 -5.02 -12.70 15.44
CA ASN A 186 -5.18 -11.91 16.66
C ASN A 186 -4.63 -10.49 16.49
N ARG A 187 -3.44 -10.36 15.89
CA ARG A 187 -2.80 -9.06 15.61
C ARG A 187 -3.57 -8.31 14.53
N LYS A 188 -3.88 -8.97 13.42
CA LYS A 188 -4.58 -8.36 12.28
C LYS A 188 -5.99 -7.89 12.64
N ALA A 189 -6.75 -8.69 13.40
CA ALA A 189 -8.09 -8.30 13.87
C ALA A 189 -8.02 -7.07 14.78
N LYS A 190 -7.10 -7.05 15.77
CA LYS A 190 -6.91 -5.89 16.65
C LYS A 190 -6.56 -4.63 15.87
N MET A 191 -5.63 -4.73 14.92
CA MET A 191 -5.25 -3.60 14.07
C MET A 191 -6.42 -3.13 13.21
N LEU A 192 -7.14 -4.05 12.55
CA LEU A 192 -8.23 -3.71 11.63
C LEU A 192 -9.40 -3.09 12.38
N THR A 193 -9.82 -3.66 13.50
CA THR A 193 -10.86 -3.07 14.35
C THR A 193 -10.50 -1.65 14.77
N LYS A 194 -9.24 -1.38 15.17
CA LYS A 194 -8.80 -0.02 15.52
C LYS A 194 -8.85 0.94 14.34
N LEU A 195 -8.36 0.54 13.17
CA LEU A 195 -8.46 1.35 11.95
C LEU A 195 -9.92 1.71 11.63
N LEU A 196 -10.83 0.73 11.69
CA LEU A 196 -12.25 0.96 11.41
C LEU A 196 -12.89 1.91 12.43
N LEU A 197 -12.58 1.76 13.72
CA LEU A 197 -13.08 2.66 14.76
C LEU A 197 -12.54 4.09 14.59
N ASP A 198 -11.24 4.24 14.32
CA ASP A 198 -10.60 5.54 14.07
C ASP A 198 -11.26 6.26 12.88
N VAL A 199 -11.51 5.55 11.77
CA VAL A 199 -12.18 6.12 10.59
C VAL A 199 -13.62 6.50 10.91
N LYS A 200 -14.37 5.63 11.58
CA LYS A 200 -15.77 5.90 11.96
C LYS A 200 -15.90 7.08 12.92
N GLU A 201 -14.94 7.25 13.83
CA GLU A 201 -14.90 8.38 14.76
C GLU A 201 -14.66 9.70 14.04
N ARG A 202 -13.65 9.75 13.15
CA ARG A 202 -13.23 10.99 12.48
C ARG A 202 -14.15 11.41 11.33
N HIS A 203 -14.60 10.44 10.53
CA HIS A 203 -15.24 10.72 9.24
C HIS A 203 -16.72 10.34 9.21
N ARG A 204 -17.20 9.51 10.14
CA ARG A 204 -18.60 8.99 10.21
C ARG A 204 -19.09 8.22 8.97
N LYS A 205 -18.24 8.04 7.96
CA LYS A 205 -18.48 7.27 6.73
C LYS A 205 -17.24 6.45 6.36
N TRP A 206 -17.44 5.39 5.58
CA TRP A 206 -16.35 4.51 5.10
C TRP A 206 -15.73 5.01 3.79
N ASP A 207 -15.42 6.29 3.75
CA ASP A 207 -14.93 6.95 2.54
C ASP A 207 -13.83 7.95 2.92
N LEU A 208 -12.65 7.71 2.36
CA LEU A 208 -11.44 8.50 2.54
C LEU A 208 -10.94 9.06 1.20
N ASP A 209 -11.76 9.05 0.16
CA ASP A 209 -11.36 9.44 -1.20
C ASP A 209 -11.11 10.94 -1.35
N PHE A 210 -11.42 11.74 -0.33
CA PHE A 210 -10.95 13.13 -0.26
C PHE A 210 -9.42 13.25 -0.37
N MET A 211 -8.67 12.20 0.03
CA MET A 211 -7.21 12.17 -0.08
C MET A 211 -6.70 12.26 -1.53
N PHE A 212 -7.50 11.88 -2.53
CA PHE A 212 -7.13 12.08 -3.94
C PHE A 212 -6.92 13.55 -4.31
N LYS A 213 -7.56 14.46 -3.58
CA LYS A 213 -7.45 15.92 -3.79
C LYS A 213 -6.35 16.56 -2.95
N LEU A 214 -5.71 15.82 -2.05
CA LEU A 214 -4.65 16.33 -1.20
C LEU A 214 -3.31 16.35 -1.94
N SER A 215 -2.44 17.27 -1.49
CA SER A 215 -1.01 17.19 -1.80
C SER A 215 -0.41 15.92 -1.19
N ASP A 216 0.71 15.45 -1.71
CA ASP A 216 1.39 14.25 -1.17
C ASP A 216 1.76 14.41 0.31
N LYS A 217 2.16 15.63 0.69
CA LYS A 217 2.49 15.99 2.08
C LYS A 217 1.27 15.92 3.00
N ASP A 218 0.10 16.39 2.54
CA ASP A 218 -1.13 16.35 3.33
C ASP A 218 -1.73 14.94 3.39
N ALA A 219 -1.65 14.19 2.28
CA ALA A 219 -2.02 12.78 2.26
C ALA A 219 -1.16 11.95 3.22
N MET A 220 0.16 12.17 3.23
CA MET A 220 1.10 11.57 4.18
C MET A 220 0.79 11.96 5.63
N LYS A 221 0.44 13.23 5.87
CA LYS A 221 0.05 13.72 7.19
C LYS A 221 -1.19 12.99 7.71
N GLU A 222 -2.20 12.85 6.87
CA GLU A 222 -3.48 12.21 7.19
C GLU A 222 -3.29 10.70 7.41
N VAL A 223 -2.68 10.01 6.46
CA VAL A 223 -2.57 8.54 6.48
C VAL A 223 -1.77 8.03 7.69
N LEU A 224 -0.72 8.76 8.11
CA LEU A 224 0.10 8.38 9.26
C LEU A 224 -0.61 8.56 10.60
N GLN A 225 -1.79 9.21 10.64
CA GLN A 225 -2.61 9.29 11.85
C GLN A 225 -3.38 8.00 12.14
N TYR A 226 -3.53 7.08 11.17
CA TYR A 226 -4.29 5.86 11.38
C TYR A 226 -3.47 4.79 12.11
N HIS A 227 -4.10 4.14 13.10
CA HIS A 227 -3.45 3.08 13.85
C HIS A 227 -3.01 1.94 12.92
N GLY A 228 -1.80 1.40 13.16
CA GLY A 228 -1.28 0.29 12.37
C GLY A 228 -0.69 0.68 11.01
N ILE A 229 -0.83 1.94 10.58
CA ILE A 229 -0.22 2.42 9.34
C ILE A 229 1.16 3.02 9.64
N GLY A 230 2.17 2.50 8.94
CA GLY A 230 3.56 2.96 8.97
C GLY A 230 3.98 3.58 7.63
N LEU A 231 5.23 4.06 7.55
CA LEU A 231 5.72 4.74 6.34
C LEU A 231 5.61 3.88 5.09
N LYS A 232 6.07 2.62 5.10
CA LYS A 232 5.95 1.73 3.93
C LYS A 232 4.51 1.64 3.43
N SER A 233 3.55 1.37 4.32
CA SER A 233 2.13 1.28 3.95
C SER A 233 1.57 2.61 3.42
N ALA A 234 2.00 3.73 3.99
CA ALA A 234 1.63 5.06 3.51
C ALA A 234 2.17 5.33 2.09
N PHE A 235 3.44 5.01 1.82
CA PHE A 235 4.03 5.14 0.49
C PHE A 235 3.36 4.19 -0.52
N CYS A 236 3.02 2.95 -0.13
CA CYS A 236 2.23 2.07 -0.98
C CYS A 236 0.84 2.65 -1.29
N LEU A 237 0.17 3.29 -0.32
CA LEU A 237 -1.10 3.97 -0.57
C LEU A 237 -0.91 5.10 -1.60
N LEU A 238 0.11 5.94 -1.42
CA LEU A 238 0.41 7.04 -2.34
C LEU A 238 0.67 6.52 -3.76
N SER A 239 1.50 5.49 -3.89
CA SER A 239 1.87 4.89 -5.17
C SER A 239 0.68 4.18 -5.85
N ILE A 240 0.06 3.23 -5.17
CA ILE A 240 -0.89 2.28 -5.76
C ILE A 240 -2.31 2.85 -5.81
N CYS A 241 -2.77 3.48 -4.72
CA CYS A 241 -4.14 3.99 -4.65
C CYS A 241 -4.22 5.43 -5.18
N LEU A 242 -3.37 6.33 -4.68
CA LEU A 242 -3.39 7.75 -5.05
C LEU A 242 -2.64 8.06 -6.35
N GLN A 243 -1.98 7.06 -6.95
CA GLN A 243 -1.36 7.17 -8.27
C GLN A 243 -0.27 8.26 -8.30
N ARG A 244 0.52 8.35 -7.22
CA ARG A 244 1.61 9.30 -7.02
C ARG A 244 2.97 8.66 -7.28
N GLN A 245 3.98 9.49 -7.60
CA GLN A 245 5.35 9.03 -7.82
C GLN A 245 6.07 8.80 -6.49
N SER A 246 5.69 7.69 -5.84
CA SER A 246 6.16 7.32 -4.51
C SER A 246 6.77 5.91 -4.54
N PHE A 247 7.97 5.77 -3.99
CA PHE A 247 8.72 4.53 -3.94
C PHE A 247 8.67 3.94 -2.52
N ALA A 248 7.82 2.94 -2.30
CA ALA A 248 7.74 2.28 -0.99
C ALA A 248 8.91 1.32 -0.78
N VAL A 249 9.65 1.47 0.32
CA VAL A 249 10.77 0.59 0.67
C VAL A 249 10.25 -0.51 1.59
N ASP A 250 10.11 -1.71 1.04
CA ASP A 250 9.76 -2.91 1.80
C ASP A 250 11.01 -3.62 2.35
N THR A 251 10.84 -4.76 3.00
CA THR A 251 11.95 -5.53 3.56
C THR A 251 12.89 -6.11 2.50
N HIS A 252 12.36 -6.50 1.34
CA HIS A 252 13.16 -7.04 0.23
C HIS A 252 14.00 -5.94 -0.41
N ILE A 253 13.39 -4.79 -0.72
CA ILE A 253 14.03 -3.58 -1.22
C ILE A 253 15.07 -3.10 -0.20
N TYR A 254 14.72 -2.98 1.08
CA TYR A 254 15.66 -2.53 2.13
C TYR A 254 16.91 -3.41 2.22
N ARG A 255 16.74 -4.74 2.07
CA ARG A 255 17.85 -5.69 2.06
C ARG A 255 18.72 -5.51 0.82
N ILE A 256 18.13 -5.62 -0.38
CA ILE A 256 18.87 -5.56 -1.65
C ILE A 256 19.60 -4.22 -1.81
N THR A 257 18.91 -3.10 -1.57
CA THR A 257 19.53 -1.78 -1.69
C THR A 257 20.65 -1.56 -0.68
N GLY A 258 20.63 -2.25 0.46
CA GLY A 258 21.75 -2.27 1.41
C GLY A 258 22.95 -3.05 0.90
N LEU A 259 22.73 -4.18 0.23
CA LEU A 259 23.77 -5.02 -0.35
C LEU A 259 24.41 -4.34 -1.57
N TRP A 260 23.62 -3.65 -2.39
CA TRP A 260 24.09 -2.94 -3.58
C TRP A 260 24.70 -1.56 -3.30
N GLY A 261 24.73 -1.13 -2.04
CA GLY A 261 25.24 0.20 -1.68
C GLY A 261 24.41 1.33 -2.27
N TRP A 262 23.09 1.17 -2.36
CA TRP A 262 22.14 2.23 -2.75
C TRP A 262 21.70 3.08 -1.55
N ARG A 263 22.18 2.75 -0.36
CA ARG A 263 21.97 3.49 0.89
C ARG A 263 23.17 3.24 1.80
N LEU A 264 23.33 4.08 2.83
CA LEU A 264 24.27 3.79 3.90
C LEU A 264 23.92 2.48 4.61
N LYS A 265 24.93 1.69 4.98
CA LYS A 265 24.77 0.34 5.54
C LYS A 265 23.97 0.35 6.85
N ASP A 266 24.22 1.34 7.68
CA ASP A 266 23.61 1.60 8.99
C ASP A 266 22.37 2.52 8.93
N ALA A 267 21.92 2.90 7.74
CA ALA A 267 20.70 3.69 7.57
C ALA A 267 19.48 2.97 8.18
N SER A 268 18.70 3.68 9.00
CA SER A 268 17.42 3.15 9.46
C SER A 268 16.44 2.95 8.30
N GLN A 269 15.38 2.16 8.51
CA GLN A 269 14.34 1.97 7.49
C GLN A 269 13.70 3.30 7.07
N GLU A 270 13.46 4.21 8.02
CA GLU A 270 12.87 5.52 7.75
C GLU A 270 13.79 6.40 6.92
N LYS A 271 15.09 6.44 7.25
CA LYS A 271 16.06 7.20 6.44
C LYS A 271 16.23 6.58 5.05
N SER A 272 16.24 5.25 4.96
CA SER A 272 16.30 4.53 3.69
C SER A 272 15.07 4.81 2.82
N GLN A 273 13.89 4.87 3.43
CA GLN A 273 12.63 5.22 2.78
C GLN A 273 12.69 6.62 2.16
N SER A 274 13.10 7.63 2.92
CA SER A 274 13.26 8.99 2.38
C SER A 274 14.37 9.10 1.34
N HIS A 275 15.50 8.41 1.55
CA HIS A 275 16.63 8.45 0.64
C HIS A 275 16.29 7.86 -0.74
N LEU A 276 15.78 6.63 -0.78
CA LEU A 276 15.50 5.93 -2.03
C LEU A 276 14.38 6.60 -2.82
N ASP A 277 13.34 7.10 -2.15
CA ASP A 277 12.26 7.86 -2.80
C ASP A 277 12.74 9.19 -3.39
N ALA A 278 13.74 9.83 -2.78
CA ALA A 278 14.32 11.07 -3.31
C ALA A 278 15.33 10.85 -4.44
N ARG A 279 15.95 9.65 -4.53
CA ARG A 279 17.02 9.37 -5.49
C ARG A 279 16.56 8.61 -6.73
N ILE A 280 15.57 7.73 -6.61
CA ILE A 280 15.05 6.96 -7.73
C ILE A 280 14.19 7.88 -8.62
N PRO A 281 14.47 7.96 -9.93
CA PRO A 281 13.67 8.76 -10.87
C PRO A 281 12.20 8.37 -10.84
N ASP A 282 11.32 9.38 -10.90
CA ASP A 282 9.88 9.23 -10.73
C ASP A 282 9.28 8.17 -11.67
N GLU A 283 9.66 8.19 -12.95
CA GLU A 283 9.21 7.26 -13.98
C GLU A 283 9.62 5.81 -13.74
N LEU A 284 10.65 5.57 -12.91
CA LEU A 284 11.12 4.24 -12.57
C LEU A 284 10.55 3.73 -11.24
N LYS A 285 10.04 4.60 -10.36
CA LYS A 285 9.61 4.23 -9.00
C LYS A 285 8.60 3.09 -8.99
N PHE A 286 7.54 3.22 -9.77
CA PHE A 286 6.48 2.22 -9.81
C PHE A 286 7.02 0.88 -10.32
N ALA A 287 7.73 0.87 -11.46
CA ALA A 287 8.25 -0.35 -12.05
C ALA A 287 9.27 -1.05 -11.13
N LEU A 288 10.27 -0.28 -10.66
CA LEU A 288 11.31 -0.79 -9.78
C LEU A 288 10.74 -1.36 -8.49
N HIS A 289 9.70 -0.77 -7.90
CA HIS A 289 9.11 -1.28 -6.65
C HIS A 289 8.77 -2.77 -6.74
N TYR A 290 8.05 -3.16 -7.79
CA TYR A 290 7.62 -4.55 -7.96
C TYR A 290 8.74 -5.46 -8.44
N LEU A 291 9.61 -4.97 -9.33
CA LEU A 291 10.77 -5.69 -9.80
C LEU A 291 11.71 -6.06 -8.64
N PHE A 292 11.96 -5.12 -7.71
CA PHE A 292 12.73 -5.38 -6.51
C PHE A 292 12.06 -6.37 -5.57
N ILE A 293 10.74 -6.30 -5.40
CA ILE A 293 10.01 -7.23 -4.53
C ILE A 293 10.15 -8.66 -5.06
N VAL A 294 9.87 -8.90 -6.34
CA VAL A 294 10.01 -10.24 -6.95
C VAL A 294 11.46 -10.71 -6.83
N HIS A 295 12.41 -9.86 -7.22
CA HIS A 295 13.82 -10.23 -7.14
C HIS A 295 14.25 -10.59 -5.71
N GLY A 296 13.84 -9.82 -4.71
CA GLY A 296 14.21 -10.10 -3.31
C GLY A 296 13.45 -11.24 -2.67
N GLN A 297 12.36 -11.71 -3.27
CA GLN A 297 11.73 -12.97 -2.86
C GLN A 297 12.52 -14.18 -3.35
N GLU A 298 13.10 -14.10 -4.54
CA GLU A 298 13.82 -15.20 -5.18
C GLU A 298 15.32 -15.22 -4.85
N CYS A 299 15.94 -14.05 -4.68
CA CYS A 299 17.37 -13.91 -4.46
C CYS A 299 17.69 -13.49 -3.00
N PRO A 300 18.27 -14.41 -2.19
CA PRO A 300 18.66 -14.09 -0.82
C PRO A 300 20.04 -13.42 -0.66
N VAL A 301 20.85 -13.34 -1.73
CA VAL A 301 22.31 -13.09 -1.63
C VAL A 301 22.86 -11.84 -2.34
N CYS A 302 22.10 -11.19 -3.22
CA CYS A 302 22.63 -10.14 -4.11
C CYS A 302 22.80 -8.77 -3.46
#